data_AF-A0A6M0RC19-F1
#
_entry.id   AF-A0A6M0RC19-F1
#
_cell.length_a   1.000
_cell.length_b   1.000
_cell.length_c   1.000
_cell.angle_alpha   90.00
_cell.angle_beta   90.00
_cell.angle_gamma   90.00
#
_symmetry.space_group_name_H-M   'P 1'
#
loop_
_entity.id
_entity.type
_entity.pdbx_description
1 polymer ?
#
loop_
_entity_poly.entity_id
_entity_poly.type
_entity_poly.pdbx_seq_one_letter_code
_entity_poly.pdbx_strand_id
1 'polypeptide(L)'
;MKICVIYSNTKVEDFKKKQRVKYNSNMELVAKHIIADNKLRKQAVFVLGSLFYIQDKVSAAGDLEKIDRAGNTILSIARKIGYWICIVGCIIDIIKALMQGDTRSIAKIMMKYALAFTALYIFPWILDLIKGIF
;
A
#
# COMPACT_ATOMS: atom_id res chain seq x y z
N MET A 1 41.18 39.68 1.29
CA MET A 1 39.74 39.32 1.31
C MET A 1 39.41 37.93 0.72
N LYS A 2 40.28 37.27 -0.07
CA LYS A 2 40.01 35.92 -0.61
C LYS A 2 40.17 34.76 0.40
N ILE A 3 41.01 34.92 1.42
CA ILE A 3 41.32 33.85 2.39
C ILE A 3 40.14 33.56 3.34
N CYS A 4 39.40 34.59 3.79
CA CYS A 4 38.20 34.39 4.61
C CYS A 4 37.06 33.67 3.87
N VAL A 5 36.94 33.87 2.55
CA VAL A 5 35.88 33.24 1.74
C VAL A 5 36.15 31.74 1.55
N ILE A 6 37.42 31.35 1.38
CA ILE A 6 37.81 29.94 1.27
C ILE A 6 37.58 29.22 2.61
N TYR A 7 37.98 29.84 3.73
CA TYR A 7 37.79 29.26 5.08
C TYR A 7 36.31 29.10 5.45
N SER A 8 35.45 30.02 4.98
CA SER A 8 34.00 29.92 5.14
C SER A 8 33.41 28.76 4.33
N ASN A 9 33.88 28.53 3.10
CA ASN A 9 33.38 27.46 2.25
C ASN A 9 33.75 26.07 2.80
N THR A 10 35.00 25.87 3.22
CA THR A 10 35.44 24.58 3.80
C THR A 10 34.67 24.24 5.08
N LYS A 11 34.42 25.23 5.95
CA LYS A 11 33.64 25.06 7.18
C LYS A 11 32.17 24.69 6.90
N VAL A 12 31.58 25.23 5.83
CA VAL A 12 30.23 24.88 5.38
C VAL A 12 30.19 23.46 4.81
N GLU A 13 31.22 23.04 4.06
CA GLU A 13 31.34 21.67 3.54
C GLU A 13 31.50 20.64 4.67
N ASP A 14 32.32 20.93 5.68
CA ASP A 14 32.46 20.07 6.87
C ASP A 14 31.15 19.97 7.67
N PHE A 15 30.40 21.08 7.78
CA PHE A 15 29.08 21.07 8.41
C PHE A 15 28.09 20.19 7.63
N LYS A 16 28.04 20.33 6.30
CA LYS A 16 27.21 19.47 5.42
C LYS A 16 27.60 18.01 5.55
N LYS A 17 28.91 17.71 5.57
CA LYS A 17 29.42 16.34 5.73
C LYS A 17 29.02 15.75 7.08
N LYS A 18 29.15 16.51 8.17
CA LYS A 18 28.75 16.08 9.52
C LYS A 18 27.24 15.87 9.64
N GLN A 19 26.43 16.73 9.02
CA GLN A 19 24.98 16.52 8.94
C GLN A 19 24.62 15.27 8.13
N ARG A 20 25.29 15.04 6.99
CA ARG A 20 25.08 13.86 6.14
C ARG A 20 25.40 12.55 6.88
N VAL A 21 26.51 12.53 7.60
CA VAL A 21 26.91 11.38 8.44
C VAL A 21 25.90 11.14 9.55
N LYS A 22 25.47 12.19 10.25
CA LYS A 22 24.44 12.09 11.30
C LYS A 22 23.13 11.57 10.73
N TYR A 23 22.70 12.09 9.59
CA TYR A 23 21.47 11.67 8.91
C TYR A 23 21.53 10.20 8.46
N ASN A 24 22.62 9.78 7.82
CA ASN A 24 22.81 8.38 7.41
C ASN A 24 22.81 7.43 8.61
N SER A 25 23.48 7.81 9.70
CA SER A 25 23.49 7.00 10.93
C SER A 25 22.09 6.85 11.52
N ASN A 26 21.27 7.91 11.52
CA ASN A 26 19.88 7.82 11.95
C ASN A 26 19.06 6.91 11.04
N MET A 27 19.24 6.97 9.71
CA MET A 27 18.53 6.08 8.79
C MET A 27 18.95 4.61 8.93
N GLU A 28 20.23 4.35 9.19
CA GLU A 28 20.71 3.00 9.50
C GLU A 28 20.14 2.46 10.81
N LEU A 29 20.00 3.31 11.84
CA LEU A 29 19.36 2.91 13.10
C LEU A 29 17.89 2.55 12.89
N VAL A 30 17.15 3.33 12.10
CA VAL A 30 15.76 3.03 11.72
C VAL A 30 15.68 1.73 10.92
N ALA A 31 16.57 1.54 9.94
CA ALA A 31 16.62 0.30 9.15
C ALA A 31 16.92 -0.92 10.03
N LYS A 32 17.91 -0.82 10.93
CA LYS A 32 18.23 -1.87 11.91
C LYS A 32 17.03 -2.17 12.81
N HIS A 33 16.31 -1.15 13.27
CA HIS A 33 15.12 -1.32 14.09
C HIS A 33 14.00 -2.04 13.33
N ILE A 34 13.75 -1.67 12.07
CA ILE A 34 12.75 -2.31 11.21
C ILE A 34 13.12 -3.78 10.92
N ILE A 35 14.40 -4.08 10.69
CA ILE A 35 14.87 -5.44 10.39
C ILE A 35 14.87 -6.33 11.63
N ALA A 36 15.19 -5.76 12.79
CA ALA A 36 15.22 -6.48 14.06
C ALA A 36 13.81 -6.96 14.48
N ASP A 37 12.78 -6.19 14.18
CA ASP A 37 11.39 -6.55 14.50
C ASP A 37 10.74 -7.35 13.35
N ASN A 38 10.25 -8.56 13.64
CA ASN A 38 9.69 -9.45 12.62
C ASN A 38 8.37 -8.94 12.02
N LYS A 39 7.57 -8.17 12.78
CA LYS A 39 6.31 -7.58 12.30
C LYS A 39 6.60 -6.39 11.40
N LEU A 40 7.46 -5.47 11.84
CA LEU A 40 7.87 -4.30 11.05
C LEU A 40 8.59 -4.72 9.78
N ARG A 41 9.48 -5.72 9.84
CA ARG A 41 10.15 -6.28 8.67
C ARG A 41 9.15 -6.79 7.62
N LYS A 42 8.14 -7.55 8.03
CA LYS A 42 7.10 -8.07 7.12
C LYS A 42 6.30 -6.93 6.49
N GLN A 43 5.94 -5.91 7.27
CA GLN A 43 5.23 -4.73 6.76
C GLN A 43 6.10 -3.92 5.78
N ALA A 44 7.38 -3.72 6.10
CA ALA A 44 8.32 -3.02 5.23
C ALA A 44 8.53 -3.74 3.90
N VAL A 45 8.70 -5.07 3.93
CA VAL A 45 8.81 -5.89 2.71
C VAL A 45 7.53 -5.80 1.87
N PHE A 46 6.36 -5.82 2.49
CA PHE A 46 5.09 -5.65 1.78
C PHE A 46 4.97 -4.28 1.12
N VAL A 47 5.31 -3.21 1.85
CA VAL A 47 5.27 -1.83 1.33
C VAL A 47 6.28 -1.63 0.19
N LEU A 48 7.52 -2.10 0.35
CA LEU A 48 8.53 -2.02 -0.70
C LEU A 48 8.16 -2.86 -1.93
N GLY A 49 7.66 -4.08 -1.73
CA GLY A 49 7.23 -4.95 -2.83
C GLY A 49 6.05 -4.38 -3.61
N SER A 50 5.06 -3.81 -2.91
CA SER A 50 3.92 -3.13 -3.56
C SER A 50 4.34 -1.87 -4.31
N LEU A 51 5.24 -1.06 -3.74
CA LEU A 51 5.80 0.11 -4.41
C LEU A 51 6.57 -0.26 -5.68
N PHE A 52 7.44 -1.27 -5.63
CA PHE A 52 8.19 -1.71 -6.80
C PHE A 52 7.29 -2.29 -7.90
N TYR A 53 6.27 -3.04 -7.51
CA TYR A 53 5.29 -3.56 -8.47
C TYR A 53 4.50 -2.43 -9.16
N ILE A 54 4.12 -1.38 -8.42
CA ILE A 54 3.46 -0.21 -9.00
C ILE A 54 4.44 0.55 -9.91
N GLN A 55 5.69 0.75 -9.48
CA GLN A 55 6.71 1.45 -10.26
C GLN A 55 7.00 0.76 -11.60
N ASP A 56 7.10 -0.58 -11.63
CA ASP A 56 7.25 -1.36 -12.87
C ASP A 56 6.11 -1.08 -13.86
N LYS A 57 4.86 -1.06 -13.37
CA LYS A 57 3.67 -0.85 -14.22
C LYS A 57 3.47 0.59 -14.67
N VAL A 58 3.94 1.55 -13.89
CA VAL A 58 3.71 2.99 -14.11
C VAL A 58 4.82 3.64 -14.94
N SER A 59 6.06 3.14 -14.89
CA SER A 59 7.21 3.80 -15.54
C SER A 59 7.16 3.89 -17.07
N ALA A 60 6.16 3.27 -17.74
CA ALA A 60 6.05 3.16 -19.20
C ALA A 60 4.98 4.06 -19.87
N ALA A 61 4.41 5.06 -19.18
CA ALA A 61 3.30 5.88 -19.70
C ALA A 61 3.57 7.40 -19.63
N GLY A 62 2.75 8.26 -20.25
CA GLY A 62 2.79 9.73 -20.11
C GLY A 62 2.20 10.22 -18.77
N ASP A 63 2.41 11.48 -18.35
CA ASP A 63 2.17 11.91 -16.96
C ASP A 63 0.72 11.72 -16.43
N LEU A 64 -0.31 11.89 -17.27
CA LEU A 64 -1.70 11.59 -16.88
C LEU A 64 -2.01 10.09 -16.93
N GLU A 65 -1.55 9.38 -17.96
CA GLU A 65 -1.75 7.95 -18.12
C GLU A 65 -1.04 7.12 -17.03
N LYS A 66 0.07 7.64 -16.47
CA LYS A 66 0.77 7.07 -15.32
C LYS A 66 -0.14 6.99 -14.10
N ILE A 67 -0.92 8.05 -13.84
CA ILE A 67 -1.80 8.14 -12.67
C ILE A 67 -2.95 7.15 -12.82
N ASP A 68 -3.58 7.08 -14.00
CA ASP A 68 -4.65 6.13 -14.25
C ASP A 68 -4.16 4.67 -14.20
N ARG A 69 -2.96 4.37 -14.72
CA ARG A 69 -2.35 3.03 -14.59
C ARG A 69 -2.00 2.69 -13.14
N ALA A 70 -1.48 3.64 -12.37
CA ALA A 70 -1.20 3.44 -10.95
C ALA A 70 -2.48 3.14 -10.17
N GLY A 71 -3.53 3.94 -10.39
CA GLY A 71 -4.84 3.75 -9.79
C GLY A 71 -5.46 2.39 -10.11
N ASN A 72 -5.44 2.00 -11.39
CA ASN A 72 -5.93 0.68 -11.83
C ASN A 72 -5.13 -0.47 -11.23
N THR A 73 -3.82 -0.32 -11.08
CA THR A 73 -2.96 -1.34 -10.46
C THR A 73 -3.28 -1.51 -8.97
N ILE A 74 -3.40 -0.40 -8.24
CA ILE A 74 -3.79 -0.40 -6.82
C ILE A 74 -5.18 -1.00 -6.65
N LEU A 75 -6.13 -0.61 -7.50
CA LEU A 75 -7.49 -1.14 -7.48
C LEU A 75 -7.52 -2.65 -7.74
N SER A 76 -6.69 -3.15 -8.68
CA SER A 76 -6.55 -4.57 -8.94
C SER A 76 -6.03 -5.34 -7.72
N ILE A 77 -5.02 -4.79 -7.02
CA ILE A 77 -4.50 -5.38 -5.77
C ILE A 77 -5.59 -5.40 -4.70
N ALA A 78 -6.28 -4.28 -4.48
CA ALA A 78 -7.35 -4.17 -3.50
C ALA A 78 -8.50 -5.16 -3.79
N ARG A 79 -8.90 -5.32 -5.05
CA ARG A 79 -9.92 -6.30 -5.47
C ARG A 79 -9.49 -7.74 -5.21
N LYS A 80 -8.22 -8.09 -5.46
CA LYS A 80 -7.67 -9.42 -5.15
C LYS A 80 -7.65 -9.70 -3.65
N ILE A 81 -7.23 -8.72 -2.84
CA ILE A 81 -7.23 -8.84 -1.38
C ILE A 81 -8.68 -8.99 -0.88
N GLY A 82 -9.59 -8.13 -1.34
CA GLY A 82 -11.01 -8.16 -0.98
C GLY A 82 -11.70 -9.46 -1.35
N TYR A 83 -11.38 -10.05 -2.51
CA TYR A 83 -11.87 -11.37 -2.93
C TYR A 83 -11.52 -12.46 -1.90
N TRP A 84 -10.24 -12.55 -1.53
CA TRP A 84 -9.80 -13.54 -0.54
C TRP A 84 -10.40 -13.30 0.85
N ILE A 85 -10.52 -12.05 1.28
CA ILE A 85 -11.17 -11.70 2.55
C ILE A 85 -12.65 -12.11 2.56
N CYS A 86 -13.37 -11.87 1.46
CA CYS A 86 -14.79 -12.26 1.37
C CYS A 86 -14.97 -13.78 1.43
N ILE A 87 -14.12 -14.55 0.73
CA ILE A 87 -14.18 -16.01 0.76
C ILE A 87 -13.88 -16.54 2.16
N VAL A 88 -12.74 -16.14 2.73
CA VAL A 88 -12.31 -16.63 4.05
C VAL A 88 -13.33 -16.23 5.12
N GLY A 89 -13.82 -14.98 5.09
CA GLY A 89 -14.85 -14.51 6.00
C GLY A 89 -16.16 -15.28 5.87
N CYS A 90 -16.60 -15.55 4.63
CA CYS A 90 -17.82 -16.32 4.36
C CYS A 90 -17.71 -17.74 4.92
N ILE A 91 -16.58 -18.43 4.67
CA ILE A 91 -16.34 -19.78 5.20
C ILE A 91 -16.38 -19.78 6.74
N ILE A 92 -15.70 -18.83 7.38
CA ILE A 92 -15.68 -18.73 8.85
C ILE A 92 -17.08 -18.52 9.42
N ASP A 93 -17.87 -17.62 8.85
CA ASP A 93 -19.22 -17.35 9.33
C ASP A 93 -20.17 -18.53 9.08
N ILE A 94 -20.02 -19.25 7.96
CA ILE A 94 -20.77 -20.49 7.70
C ILE A 94 -20.43 -21.54 8.75
N ILE A 95 -19.14 -21.77 9.03
CA ILE A 95 -18.72 -22.73 10.07
C ILE A 95 -19.30 -22.35 11.43
N LYS A 96 -19.27 -21.07 11.80
CA LYS A 96 -19.88 -20.58 13.05
C LYS A 96 -21.39 -20.85 13.11
N ALA A 97 -22.11 -20.59 12.03
CA ALA A 97 -23.55 -20.84 11.96
C ALA A 97 -23.86 -22.34 12.09
N LEU A 98 -23.05 -23.21 11.46
CA LEU A 98 -23.16 -24.66 11.59
C LEU A 98 -22.88 -25.13 13.03
N MET A 99 -21.86 -24.58 13.69
CA MET A 99 -21.58 -24.88 15.10
C MET A 99 -22.71 -24.48 16.05
N GLN A 100 -23.50 -23.48 15.67
CA GLN A 100 -24.70 -23.04 16.41
C GLN A 100 -25.97 -23.80 16.02
N GLY A 101 -25.88 -24.73 15.05
CA GLY A 101 -27.03 -25.47 14.52
C GLY A 101 -27.98 -24.64 13.64
N ASP A 102 -27.62 -23.39 13.29
CA ASP A 102 -28.46 -22.50 12.48
C ASP A 102 -28.12 -22.62 10.99
N THR A 103 -28.78 -23.57 10.33
CA THR A 103 -28.63 -23.79 8.88
C THR A 103 -29.43 -22.79 8.03
N ARG A 104 -30.44 -22.11 8.60
CA ARG A 104 -31.28 -21.16 7.87
C ARG A 104 -30.55 -19.85 7.60
N SER A 105 -29.64 -19.47 8.49
CA SER A 105 -28.84 -18.24 8.35
C SER A 105 -27.71 -18.34 7.32
N ILE A 106 -27.36 -19.54 6.84
CA ILE A 106 -26.30 -19.73 5.83
C ILE A 106 -26.57 -18.92 4.56
N ALA A 107 -27.82 -18.93 4.06
CA ALA A 107 -28.19 -18.15 2.88
C ALA A 107 -28.01 -16.64 3.10
N LYS A 108 -28.35 -16.13 4.29
CA LYS A 108 -28.14 -14.72 4.66
C LYS A 108 -26.65 -14.37 4.72
N ILE A 109 -25.83 -15.28 5.26
CA ILE A 109 -24.37 -15.11 5.32
C ILE A 109 -23.80 -15.05 3.90
N MET A 110 -24.18 -15.98 3.02
CA MET A 110 -23.74 -15.95 1.62
C MET A 110 -24.14 -14.64 0.93
N MET A 111 -25.38 -14.18 1.12
CA MET A 111 -25.85 -12.92 0.53
C MET A 111 -25.09 -11.70 1.05
N LYS A 112 -24.76 -11.65 2.35
CA LYS A 112 -23.92 -10.59 2.95
C LYS A 112 -22.57 -10.47 2.23
N TYR A 113 -21.89 -11.59 2.04
CA TYR A 113 -20.57 -11.61 1.40
C TYR A 113 -20.67 -11.40 -0.11
N ALA A 114 -21.72 -11.88 -0.77
CA ALA A 114 -21.98 -11.60 -2.18
C ALA A 114 -22.20 -10.10 -2.44
N LEU A 115 -22.98 -9.42 -1.59
CA LEU A 115 -23.19 -7.97 -1.68
C LEU A 115 -21.90 -7.19 -1.44
N ALA A 116 -21.11 -7.58 -0.43
CA ALA A 116 -19.82 -6.96 -0.16
C ALA A 116 -18.85 -7.11 -1.35
N PHE A 117 -18.79 -8.31 -1.94
CA PHE A 117 -17.99 -8.57 -3.13
C PHE A 117 -18.49 -7.75 -4.33
N THR A 118 -19.80 -7.70 -4.53
CA THR A 118 -20.43 -6.93 -5.62
C THR A 118 -20.08 -5.45 -5.49
N ALA A 119 -20.18 -4.88 -4.30
CA ALA A 119 -19.80 -3.49 -4.04
C ALA A 119 -18.33 -3.21 -4.39
N LEU A 120 -17.40 -4.11 -4.03
CA LEU A 120 -15.97 -3.98 -4.35
C LEU A 120 -15.66 -3.91 -5.86
N TYR A 121 -16.49 -4.53 -6.71
CA TYR A 121 -16.27 -4.60 -8.15
C TYR A 121 -17.11 -3.59 -8.94
N ILE A 122 -18.37 -3.39 -8.53
CA ILE A 122 -19.31 -2.48 -9.20
C ILE A 122 -19.08 -1.02 -8.80
N PHE A 123 -18.71 -0.74 -7.54
CA PHE A 123 -18.57 0.64 -7.08
C PHE A 123 -17.54 1.46 -7.88
N PRO A 124 -16.34 0.95 -8.21
CA PRO A 124 -15.41 1.68 -9.07
C PRO A 124 -15.98 1.98 -10.46
N TRP A 125 -16.73 1.04 -11.03
CA TRP A 125 -17.38 1.22 -12.33
C TRP A 125 -18.47 2.32 -12.28
N ILE A 126 -19.22 2.40 -11.17
CA ILE A 126 -20.19 3.49 -10.95
C ILE A 126 -19.46 4.85 -10.86
N LEU A 127 -18.34 4.91 -10.15
CA LEU A 127 -17.55 6.15 -10.06
C LEU A 127 -16.99 6.58 -11.42
N ASP A 128 -16.49 5.62 -12.21
CA ASP A 128 -16.05 5.88 -13.59
C ASP A 128 -17.21 6.36 -14.48
N LEU A 129 -18.41 5.79 -14.32
CA LEU A 129 -19.61 6.25 -15.04
C LEU A 129 -19.97 7.69 -14.68
N ILE A 130 -19.95 8.05 -13.39
CA ILE A 130 -20.20 9.42 -12.94
C ILE A 130 -19.14 10.37 -13.51
N LYS A 131 -17.85 10.01 -13.43
CA LYS A 131 -16.74 10.77 -14.03
C LYS A 131 -16.88 10.91 -15.55
N GLY A 132 -17.52 9.97 -16.23
CA GLY A 132 -17.78 10.04 -17.67
C GLY A 132 -18.93 10.98 -18.05
N ILE A 133 -19.85 11.26 -17.12
CA ILE A 133 -21.02 12.13 -17.34
C ILE A 133 -20.73 13.59 -16.99
N PHE A 134 -19.92 13.85 -15.96
CA PHE A 134 -19.57 15.19 -15.46
C PHE A 134 -18.15 15.60 -15.87
#